data_AF-A0A445CEG0-F1
#
_entry.id   AF-A0A445CEG0-F1
#
_cell.length_a   1.000
_cell.length_b   1.000
_cell.length_c   1.000
_cell.angle_alpha   90.00
_cell.angle_beta   90.00
_cell.angle_gamma   90.00
#
_symmetry.space_group_name_H-M   'P 1'
#
loop_
_entity.id
_entity.type
_entity.pdbx_description
1 polymer ?
#
loop_
_entity_poly.entity_id
_entity_poly.type
_entity_poly.pdbx_seq_one_letter_code
_entity_poly.pdbx_strand_id
1 'polypeptide(L)'
;MDKNAGNERRKGKGVPSRGGPLSLLPLKIWVMIAARVGSTSIRELFNMQATCNVFWDATRSTAVYKVASMVELPIGDYYDEQPERGFLYRCEDAGNPAAIFRTGMTEFFWIGRQVGGMNTLV
;
A
#
# COMPACT_ATOMS: atom_id res chain seq x y z
N MET A 1 -37.94 40.88 18.39
CA MET A 1 -38.24 39.44 18.21
C MET A 1 -38.12 39.16 16.73
N ASP A 2 -36.93 38.71 16.34
CA ASP A 2 -36.47 38.65 14.96
C ASP A 2 -36.79 37.31 14.26
N LYS A 3 -36.78 37.40 12.94
CA LYS A 3 -37.31 36.47 11.94
C LYS A 3 -36.42 35.24 11.69
N ASN A 4 -37.08 34.09 11.56
CA ASN A 4 -37.07 33.13 10.44
C ASN A 4 -35.74 32.49 9.96
N ALA A 5 -35.72 31.16 9.85
CA ALA A 5 -35.62 30.43 8.57
C ALA A 5 -35.24 28.95 8.78
N GLY A 6 -36.21 28.05 8.58
CA GLY A 6 -35.95 26.62 8.45
C GLY A 6 -35.21 26.31 7.14
N ASN A 7 -34.07 25.63 7.25
CA ASN A 7 -33.30 25.16 6.11
C ASN A 7 -33.68 23.70 5.80
N GLU A 8 -34.71 23.50 5.00
CA GLU A 8 -34.98 22.20 4.38
C GLU A 8 -33.98 21.97 3.23
N ARG A 9 -32.93 21.21 3.54
CA ARG A 9 -32.00 20.68 2.53
C ARG A 9 -32.79 19.77 1.58
N ARG A 10 -33.04 20.26 0.38
CA ARG A 10 -33.59 19.49 -0.74
C ARG A 10 -32.65 18.31 -1.03
N LYS A 11 -33.11 17.11 -0.69
CA LYS A 11 -32.47 15.85 -1.05
C LYS A 11 -32.61 15.65 -2.56
N GLY A 12 -31.61 16.11 -3.32
CA GLY A 12 -31.53 15.85 -4.75
C GLY A 12 -31.60 14.35 -5.00
N LYS A 13 -32.54 13.93 -5.85
CA LYS A 13 -32.58 12.57 -6.39
C LYS A 13 -31.23 12.30 -7.08
N GLY A 14 -30.41 11.44 -6.47
CA GLY A 14 -29.14 11.03 -7.04
C GLY A 14 -29.36 10.41 -8.42
N VAL A 15 -28.76 11.00 -9.45
CA VAL A 15 -28.61 10.38 -10.76
C VAL A 15 -27.89 9.05 -10.55
N PRO A 16 -28.39 7.91 -11.07
CA PRO A 16 -27.61 6.68 -11.07
C PRO A 16 -26.33 6.96 -11.85
N SER A 17 -25.19 6.94 -11.15
CA SER A 17 -23.88 7.07 -11.78
C SER A 17 -23.82 6.02 -12.88
N ARG A 18 -23.80 6.44 -14.15
CA ARG A 18 -23.49 5.54 -15.26
C ARG A 18 -22.07 5.08 -15.00
N GLY A 19 -21.93 3.84 -14.56
CA GLY A 19 -20.65 3.26 -14.21
C GLY A 19 -19.64 3.47 -15.35
N GLY A 20 -18.51 4.11 -15.05
CA GLY A 20 -17.43 4.27 -16.02
C GLY A 20 -16.89 2.92 -16.48
N PRO A 21 -16.04 2.86 -17.52
CA PRO A 21 -15.51 1.60 -18.06
C PRO A 21 -14.86 0.70 -16.99
N LEU A 22 -14.32 1.29 -15.92
CA LEU A 22 -13.68 0.57 -14.82
C LEU A 22 -14.65 -0.14 -13.86
N SER A 23 -15.93 0.27 -13.82
CA SER A 23 -16.95 -0.43 -13.03
C SER A 23 -17.57 -1.63 -13.76
N LEU A 24 -17.12 -1.94 -14.98
CA LEU A 24 -17.57 -3.11 -15.72
C LEU A 24 -16.99 -4.42 -15.18
N LEU A 25 -15.81 -4.37 -14.55
CA LEU A 25 -15.17 -5.53 -13.97
C LEU A 25 -15.41 -5.61 -12.45
N PRO A 26 -15.68 -6.81 -11.91
CA PRO A 26 -15.71 -7.01 -10.46
C PRO A 26 -14.37 -6.63 -9.82
N LEU A 27 -14.42 -6.06 -8.60
CA LEU A 27 -13.23 -5.66 -7.85
C LEU A 27 -12.16 -6.76 -7.76
N LYS A 28 -12.59 -8.03 -7.64
CA LYS A 28 -11.67 -9.18 -7.60
C LYS A 28 -10.76 -9.27 -8.83
N ILE A 29 -11.25 -8.92 -10.02
CA ILE A 29 -10.45 -8.92 -11.25
C ILE A 29 -9.42 -7.79 -11.19
N TRP A 30 -9.81 -6.61 -10.70
CA TRP A 30 -8.88 -5.52 -10.48
C TRP A 30 -7.80 -5.86 -9.45
N VAL A 31 -8.15 -6.60 -8.38
CA VAL A 31 -7.17 -7.10 -7.41
C VAL A 31 -6.17 -8.05 -8.07
N MET A 32 -6.62 -8.94 -8.96
CA MET A 32 -5.71 -9.84 -9.70
C MET A 32 -4.77 -9.07 -10.63
N ILE A 33 -5.29 -8.04 -11.32
CA ILE A 33 -4.48 -7.16 -12.16
C ILE A 33 -3.46 -6.39 -11.30
N ALA A 34 -3.89 -5.79 -10.20
CA ALA A 34 -3.01 -5.09 -9.26
C ALA A 34 -1.93 -6.02 -8.69
N ALA A 35 -2.29 -7.25 -8.34
CA ALA A 35 -1.33 -8.25 -7.85
C ALA A 35 -0.29 -8.58 -8.93
N ARG A 36 -0.71 -8.72 -10.20
CA ARG A 36 0.23 -8.93 -11.31
C ARG A 36 1.16 -7.74 -11.51
N VAL A 37 0.62 -6.52 -11.53
CA VAL A 37 1.40 -5.27 -11.65
C VAL A 37 2.40 -5.17 -10.49
N GLY A 38 1.93 -5.32 -9.25
CA GLY A 38 2.76 -5.25 -8.05
C GLY A 38 3.84 -6.33 -7.99
N SER A 39 3.58 -7.54 -8.50
CA SER A 39 4.59 -8.60 -8.57
C SER A 39 5.73 -8.28 -9.55
N THR A 40 5.50 -7.38 -10.51
CA THR A 40 6.51 -6.96 -11.49
C THR A 40 7.22 -5.67 -11.10
N SER A 41 6.48 -4.68 -10.61
CA SER A 41 7.01 -3.38 -10.23
C SER A 41 6.13 -2.75 -9.17
N ILE A 42 6.75 -2.40 -8.03
CA ILE A 42 6.06 -1.68 -6.97
C ILE A 42 5.79 -0.23 -7.39
N ARG A 43 6.66 0.38 -8.19
CA ARG A 43 6.40 1.70 -8.79
C ARG A 43 5.13 1.71 -9.62
N GLU A 44 4.94 0.74 -10.51
CA GLU A 44 3.73 0.67 -11.33
C GLU A 44 2.47 0.39 -10.50
N LEU A 45 2.61 -0.33 -9.38
CA LEU A 45 1.51 -0.51 -8.44
C LEU A 45 1.08 0.82 -7.81
N PHE A 46 2.03 1.67 -7.40
CA PHE A 46 1.73 2.99 -6.87
C PHE A 46 1.15 3.92 -7.94
N ASN A 47 1.67 3.87 -9.17
CA ASN A 47 1.08 4.60 -10.29
C ASN A 47 -0.38 4.19 -10.48
N MET A 48 -0.65 2.88 -10.53
CA MET A 48 -2.00 2.32 -10.62
C MET A 48 -2.88 2.85 -9.48
N GLN A 49 -2.41 2.78 -8.23
CA GLN A 49 -3.11 3.26 -7.05
C GLN A 49 -3.50 4.74 -7.15
N ALA A 50 -2.64 5.60 -7.73
CA ALA A 50 -2.87 7.03 -7.83
C ALA A 50 -3.86 7.45 -8.93
N THR A 51 -4.25 6.55 -9.84
CA THR A 51 -5.08 6.91 -11.00
C THR A 51 -6.57 7.07 -10.70
N CYS A 52 -7.17 6.19 -9.88
CA CYS A 52 -8.61 6.20 -9.63
C CYS A 52 -9.00 5.41 -8.37
N ASN A 53 -10.22 5.66 -7.86
CA ASN A 53 -10.73 4.99 -6.66
C ASN A 53 -10.85 3.47 -6.79
N VAL A 54 -11.21 2.95 -7.97
CA VAL A 54 -11.30 1.48 -8.18
C VAL A 54 -9.92 0.83 -8.00
N PHE A 55 -8.87 1.47 -8.50
CA PHE A 55 -7.50 0.97 -8.35
C PHE A 55 -6.99 1.22 -6.93
N TRP A 56 -7.34 2.34 -6.32
CA TRP A 56 -7.08 2.59 -4.91
C TRP A 56 -7.60 1.46 -4.02
N ASP A 57 -8.84 1.01 -4.25
CA ASP A 57 -9.43 -0.10 -3.49
C ASP A 57 -8.75 -1.44 -3.83
N ALA A 58 -8.48 -1.70 -5.11
CA ALA A 58 -7.88 -2.96 -5.56
C ALA A 58 -6.44 -3.16 -5.07
N THR A 59 -5.61 -2.12 -5.17
CA THR A 59 -4.18 -2.16 -4.81
C THR A 59 -3.95 -2.37 -3.30
N ARG A 60 -4.95 -2.05 -2.46
CA ARG A 60 -4.87 -2.22 -1.00
C ARG A 60 -5.29 -3.60 -0.51
N SER A 61 -5.62 -4.53 -1.39
CA SER A 61 -5.93 -5.90 -1.01
C SER A 61 -4.70 -6.64 -0.47
N THR A 62 -4.87 -7.43 0.60
CA THR A 62 -3.83 -8.32 1.15
C THR A 62 -3.23 -9.24 0.10
N ALA A 63 -4.01 -9.67 -0.90
CA ALA A 63 -3.52 -10.51 -2.00
C ALA A 63 -2.43 -9.82 -2.83
N VAL A 64 -2.48 -8.49 -2.96
CA VAL A 64 -1.47 -7.69 -3.67
C VAL A 64 -0.17 -7.64 -2.86
N TYR A 65 -0.25 -7.28 -1.58
CA TYR A 65 0.91 -7.21 -0.70
C TYR A 65 1.66 -8.54 -0.58
N LYS A 66 0.92 -9.66 -0.55
CA LYS A 66 1.49 -11.01 -0.49
C LYS A 66 2.45 -11.33 -1.64
N VAL A 67 2.20 -10.78 -2.84
CA VAL A 67 2.99 -11.06 -4.05
C VAL A 67 3.77 -9.87 -4.57
N ALA A 68 3.71 -8.73 -3.89
CA ALA A 68 4.40 -7.53 -4.32
C ALA A 68 5.91 -7.73 -4.43
N SER A 69 6.49 -7.18 -5.49
CA SER A 69 7.93 -7.16 -5.71
C SER A 69 8.61 -6.30 -4.64
N MET A 70 9.72 -6.82 -4.13
CA MET A 70 10.59 -6.10 -3.20
C MET A 70 11.86 -5.59 -3.87
N VAL A 71 12.06 -5.86 -5.17
CA VAL A 71 13.32 -5.63 -5.88
C VAL A 71 13.70 -4.14 -5.91
N GLU A 72 12.71 -3.27 -6.12
CA GLU A 72 12.92 -1.82 -6.22
C GLU A 72 13.05 -1.14 -4.85
N LEU A 73 12.72 -1.83 -3.75
CA LEU A 73 12.87 -1.28 -2.41
C LEU A 73 14.33 -1.38 -1.95
N PRO A 74 14.92 -0.29 -1.40
CA PRO A 74 16.30 -0.32 -0.92
C PRO A 74 16.47 -1.34 0.22
N ILE A 75 17.63 -2.00 0.24
CA ILE A 75 18.06 -2.90 1.30
C ILE A 75 19.08 -2.11 2.13
N GLY A 76 18.67 -1.44 3.21
CA GLY A 76 19.66 -0.80 4.09
C GLY A 76 19.20 0.34 4.99
N ASP A 77 18.14 1.08 4.64
CA ASP A 77 17.80 2.33 5.33
C ASP A 77 16.41 2.32 6.00
N TYR A 78 16.03 1.19 6.62
CA TYR A 78 14.74 1.07 7.34
C TYR A 78 14.65 1.89 8.65
N TYR A 79 15.63 2.76 8.90
CA TYR A 79 15.78 3.53 10.14
C TYR A 79 14.99 4.84 10.15
N ASP A 80 14.69 5.43 8.99
CA ASP A 80 13.77 6.57 8.92
C ASP A 80 12.32 6.08 8.79
N GLU A 81 11.36 6.88 9.27
CA GLU A 81 9.91 6.66 9.14
C GLU A 81 9.42 6.86 7.69
N GLN A 82 10.18 6.35 6.73
CA GLN A 82 9.88 6.41 5.33
C GLN A 82 8.58 5.65 5.03
N PRO A 83 7.64 6.21 4.23
CA PRO A 83 6.37 5.56 3.87
C PRO A 83 6.55 4.14 3.28
N GLU A 84 7.72 3.85 2.74
CA GLU A 84 8.23 2.56 2.28
C GLU A 84 8.19 1.48 3.38
N ARG A 85 8.45 1.87 4.64
CA ARG A 85 8.38 0.96 5.80
C ARG A 85 6.94 0.49 6.05
N GLY A 86 5.97 1.38 5.90
CA GLY A 86 4.54 1.02 5.99
C GLY A 86 4.09 0.08 4.87
N PHE A 87 4.72 0.14 3.69
CA PHE A 87 4.49 -0.85 2.64
C PHE A 87 5.12 -2.21 2.98
N LEU A 88 6.37 -2.22 3.44
CA LEU A 88 7.07 -3.45 3.83
C LEU A 88 6.30 -4.23 4.90
N TYR A 89 5.87 -3.56 5.98
CA TYR A 89 5.11 -4.21 7.06
C TYR A 89 3.80 -4.81 6.57
N ARG A 90 3.07 -4.11 5.69
CA ARG A 90 1.84 -4.67 5.10
C ARG A 90 2.11 -5.91 4.25
N CYS A 91 3.27 -6.00 3.61
CA CYS A 91 3.69 -7.19 2.87
C CYS A 91 4.11 -8.32 3.79
N GLU A 92 4.84 -8.02 4.86
CA GLU A 92 5.18 -8.98 5.90
C GLU A 92 3.92 -9.58 6.55
N ASP A 93 2.98 -8.74 6.99
CA ASP A 93 1.68 -9.14 7.55
C ASP A 93 0.87 -10.00 6.57
N ALA A 94 0.98 -9.72 5.27
CA ALA A 94 0.33 -10.50 4.22
C ALA A 94 1.03 -11.85 3.92
N GLY A 95 2.18 -12.13 4.54
CA GLY A 95 2.96 -13.34 4.36
C GLY A 95 3.84 -13.32 3.11
N ASN A 96 4.32 -12.15 2.68
CA ASN A 96 5.26 -12.04 1.57
C ASN A 96 6.64 -12.56 2.01
N PRO A 97 7.18 -13.61 1.37
CA PRO A 97 8.43 -14.23 1.82
C PRO A 97 9.64 -13.31 1.68
N ALA A 98 9.66 -12.44 0.66
CA ALA A 98 10.75 -11.49 0.47
C ALA A 98 10.71 -10.37 1.52
N ALA A 99 9.52 -9.92 1.92
CA ALA A 99 9.37 -8.97 3.02
C ALA A 99 9.85 -9.56 4.35
N ILE A 100 9.35 -10.76 4.71
CA ILE A 100 9.75 -11.47 5.93
C ILE A 100 11.27 -11.66 5.99
N PHE A 101 11.87 -12.11 4.87
CA PHE A 101 13.32 -12.27 4.79
C PHE A 101 14.06 -10.95 5.02
N ARG A 102 13.62 -9.85 4.39
CA ARG A 102 14.24 -8.53 4.54
C ARG A 102 14.11 -7.97 5.96
N THR A 103 12.93 -8.08 6.58
CA THR A 103 12.73 -7.69 7.98
C THR A 103 13.66 -8.51 8.88
N GLY A 104 13.65 -9.83 8.76
CA GLY A 104 14.49 -10.72 9.56
C GLY A 104 15.99 -10.45 9.40
N MET A 105 16.47 -10.19 8.18
CA MET A 105 17.87 -9.84 7.93
C MET A 105 18.24 -8.49 8.54
N THR A 106 17.34 -7.50 8.47
CA THR A 106 17.55 -6.17 9.07
C THR A 106 17.70 -6.27 10.59
N GLU A 107 16.78 -7.00 11.24
CA GLU A 107 16.84 -7.24 12.69
C GLU A 107 18.10 -8.02 13.09
N PHE A 108 18.48 -9.04 12.31
CA PHE A 108 19.70 -9.81 12.57
C PHE A 108 20.97 -8.95 12.52
N PHE A 109 21.13 -8.13 11.48
CA PHE A 109 22.27 -7.21 11.37
C PHE A 109 22.25 -6.14 12.46
N TRP A 110 21.07 -5.67 12.88
CA TRP A 110 20.94 -4.73 13.99
C TRP A 110 21.43 -5.33 15.31
N ILE A 111 20.97 -6.54 15.65
CA ILE A 111 21.44 -7.27 16.83
C ILE A 111 22.96 -7.50 16.75
N GLY A 112 23.47 -7.91 15.58
CA GLY A 112 24.89 -8.09 15.36
C GLY A 112 25.71 -6.81 15.58
N ARG A 113 25.19 -5.65 15.18
CA ARG A 113 25.83 -4.34 15.40
C ARG A 113 25.80 -3.90 16.87
N GLN A 114 24.72 -4.17 17.58
CA GLN A 114 24.59 -3.90 19.03
C GLN A 114 25.51 -4.81 19.87
N VAL A 115 25.55 -6.11 19.56
CA VAL A 115 26.31 -7.11 20.33
C VAL A 115 27.79 -7.10 19.97
N GLY A 116 28.14 -6.88 18.71
CA GLY A 116 29.51 -6.89 18.22
C GLY A 116 30.33 -5.65 18.56
N GLY A 117 29.69 -4.57 19.05
CA GLY A 117 30.34 -3.31 19.40
C GLY A 117 31.16 -2.73 18.24
N MET A 118 30.59 -1.77 17.50
CA MET A 118 31.41 -0.85 16.68
C MET A 118 32.24 0.11 17.57
N ASN A 119 33.06 -0.44 18.46
CA ASN A 119 34.13 0.26 19.18
C ASN A 119 35.52 -0.12 18.60
N THR A 120 35.58 -0.79 17.45
CA THR A 120 36.85 -1.32 16.90
C THR A 120 37.09 -1.02 15.41
N LEU A 121 36.62 0.12 14.90
CA LEU A 121 37.18 0.69 13.67
C LEU A 121 37.47 2.18 13.88
N VAL A 122 38.73 2.41 14.29
CA VAL A 122 39.62 3.59 14.24
C VAL A 122 39.06 4.93 14.73
#